data_AF-A0A0B6YJX0-F1
#
_entry.id   AF-A0A0B6YJX0-F1
#
_cell.length_a   1.000
_cell.length_b   1.000
_cell.length_c   1.000
_cell.angle_alpha   90.00
_cell.angle_beta   90.00
_cell.angle_gamma   90.00
#
_symmetry.space_group_name_H-M   'P 1'
#
loop_
_entity.id
_entity.type
_entity.pdbx_description
1 polymer ?
#
loop_
_entity_poly.entity_id
_entity_poly.type
_entity_poly.pdbx_seq_one_letter_code
_entity_poly.pdbx_strand_id
1 'polypeptide(L)'
;VLSPELGANLAGEGRGDEEVVTSGVSSANSLRAQAYRKQASQELETQVSQIQEENLRLLQELLEAQKQYQTLLHQSLQEKKMSLLQLRVILTGEGSLESSRETSPSPQERVQSGSTKDSTDFSRYDQKLVSWLKTLSFDNDTIQTVCEEEYKLSDLLELVTWQDIRQLTIRGGHRCRLWRAVLDHRTK
;
A
#
# COMPACT_ATOMS: atom_id res chain seq x y z
N VAL A 1 -24.03 4.97 -27.61
CA VAL A 1 -25.03 4.79 -26.53
C VAL A 1 -24.52 5.59 -25.34
N LEU A 2 -25.04 6.73 -24.86
CA LEU A 2 -26.11 7.70 -25.23
C LEU A 2 -25.72 9.04 -24.54
N SER A 3 -26.05 10.26 -24.98
CA SER A 3 -26.54 10.81 -26.26
C SER A 3 -26.22 12.33 -26.31
N PRO A 4 -25.84 12.92 -27.46
CA PRO A 4 -25.54 14.35 -27.57
C PRO A 4 -26.73 15.15 -28.12
N GLU A 5 -27.76 15.41 -27.32
CA GLU A 5 -28.83 16.35 -27.68
C GLU A 5 -29.29 17.23 -26.52
N LEU A 6 -28.91 18.50 -26.55
CA LEU A 6 -29.67 19.61 -25.96
C LEU A 6 -29.23 20.91 -26.62
N GLY A 7 -30.06 21.51 -27.50
CA GLY A 7 -29.73 22.81 -28.11
C GLY A 7 -30.28 23.08 -29.52
N ALA A 8 -30.94 22.14 -30.19
CA ALA A 8 -31.47 22.30 -31.56
C ALA A 8 -32.63 23.32 -31.71
N ASN A 9 -32.91 24.15 -30.71
CA ASN A 9 -34.11 24.99 -30.60
C ASN A 9 -33.86 26.49 -30.91
N LEU A 10 -32.97 26.81 -31.85
CA LEU A 10 -32.74 28.20 -32.31
C LEU A 10 -32.78 28.36 -33.84
N ALA A 11 -33.21 27.33 -34.57
CA ALA A 11 -33.37 27.37 -36.02
C ALA A 11 -34.86 27.44 -36.41
N GLY A 12 -35.39 28.66 -36.48
CA GLY A 12 -36.62 28.98 -37.22
C GLY A 12 -37.92 28.98 -36.41
N GLU A 13 -38.33 30.18 -35.98
CA GLU A 13 -39.74 30.57 -36.00
C GLU A 13 -39.79 32.01 -36.53
N GLY A 14 -39.98 32.15 -37.84
CA GLY A 14 -40.15 33.45 -38.47
C GLY A 14 -41.56 33.96 -38.23
N ARG A 15 -41.71 34.95 -37.34
CA ARG A 15 -42.97 35.68 -37.16
C ARG A 15 -42.66 37.17 -37.08
N GLY A 16 -43.12 37.91 -38.09
CA GLY A 16 -42.77 39.32 -38.25
C GLY A 16 -43.47 40.18 -37.22
N ASP A 17 -42.69 41.01 -36.52
CA ASP A 17 -43.14 42.30 -36.03
C ASP A 17 -42.57 43.37 -36.97
N GLU A 18 -43.42 44.32 -37.35
CA GLU A 18 -43.15 45.30 -38.40
C GLU A 18 -41.99 46.24 -38.02
N GLU A 19 -41.11 46.57 -38.97
CA GLU A 19 -40.11 47.64 -38.81
C GLU A 19 -40.79 49.02 -38.76
N VAL A 20 -41.44 49.33 -37.64
CA VAL A 20 -41.92 50.68 -37.34
C VAL A 20 -40.72 51.52 -36.89
N VAL A 21 -40.04 52.12 -37.86
CA VAL A 21 -38.87 53.00 -37.65
C VAL A 21 -39.30 54.31 -36.98
N THR A 22 -39.53 54.26 -35.66
CA THR A 22 -39.68 55.43 -34.79
C THR A 22 -38.31 56.00 -34.38
N SER A 23 -37.47 56.29 -35.39
CA SER A 23 -36.22 57.02 -35.18
C SER A 23 -36.52 58.45 -34.72
N GLY A 24 -36.13 58.79 -33.48
CA GLY A 24 -36.28 60.15 -32.99
C GLY A 24 -35.69 60.43 -31.60
N VAL A 25 -36.11 59.71 -30.56
CA VAL A 25 -35.92 60.19 -29.17
C VAL A 25 -35.59 59.09 -28.14
N SER A 26 -34.34 58.61 -28.11
CA SER A 26 -33.76 57.86 -26.97
C SER A 26 -32.22 57.90 -26.93
N SER A 27 -31.63 58.97 -27.45
CA SER A 27 -30.27 58.97 -28.02
C SER A 27 -29.11 59.27 -27.05
N ALA A 28 -29.26 59.04 -25.74
CA ALA A 28 -28.16 59.23 -24.78
C ALA A 28 -28.15 58.19 -23.64
N ASN A 29 -29.29 58.00 -22.96
CA ASN A 29 -29.34 57.11 -21.79
C ASN A 29 -29.32 55.62 -22.19
N SER A 30 -29.96 55.25 -23.30
CA SER A 30 -29.95 53.89 -23.84
C SER A 30 -28.54 53.47 -24.30
N LEU A 31 -27.85 54.34 -25.05
CA LEU A 31 -26.46 54.11 -25.49
C LEU A 31 -25.49 53.95 -24.30
N ARG A 32 -25.64 54.74 -23.24
CA ARG A 32 -24.86 54.56 -22.00
C ARG A 32 -25.17 53.23 -21.32
N ALA A 33 -26.45 52.87 -21.17
CA ALA A 33 -26.85 51.59 -20.57
C ALA A 33 -26.32 50.38 -21.38
N GLN A 34 -26.34 50.47 -22.70
CA GLN A 34 -25.77 49.45 -23.60
C GLN A 34 -24.24 49.37 -23.47
N ALA A 35 -23.55 50.51 -23.32
CA ALA A 35 -22.10 50.54 -23.07
C ALA A 35 -21.74 49.90 -21.72
N TYR A 36 -22.46 50.23 -20.64
CA TYR A 36 -22.27 49.60 -19.32
C TYR A 36 -22.54 48.09 -19.37
N ARG A 37 -23.60 47.65 -20.05
CA ARG A 37 -23.91 46.22 -20.21
C ARG A 37 -22.81 45.49 -21.00
N LYS A 38 -22.27 46.11 -22.05
CA LYS A 38 -21.14 45.56 -22.83
C LYS A 38 -19.87 45.48 -21.98
N GLN A 39 -19.55 46.52 -21.22
CA GLN A 39 -18.40 46.54 -20.32
C GLN A 39 -18.50 45.46 -19.24
N ALA A 40 -19.68 45.30 -18.62
CA ALA A 40 -19.92 44.25 -17.63
C ALA A 40 -19.83 42.83 -18.21
N SER A 41 -20.26 42.61 -19.47
CA SER A 41 -20.06 41.34 -20.17
C SER A 41 -18.57 41.05 -20.39
N GLN A 42 -17.82 42.05 -20.87
CA GLN A 42 -16.38 41.93 -21.10
C GLN A 42 -15.60 41.66 -19.80
N GLU A 43 -15.99 42.30 -18.69
CA GLU A 43 -15.40 42.06 -17.38
C GLU A 43 -15.72 40.65 -16.84
N LEU A 44 -16.93 40.15 -17.06
CA LEU A 44 -17.28 38.77 -16.72
C LEU A 44 -16.51 37.76 -17.58
N GLU A 45 -16.37 38.02 -18.88
CA GLU A 45 -15.59 37.21 -19.82
C GLU A 45 -14.11 37.14 -19.40
N THR A 46 -13.49 38.26 -18.96
CA THR A 46 -12.11 38.24 -18.46
C THR A 46 -11.97 37.47 -17.15
N GLN A 47 -12.92 37.61 -16.21
CA GLN A 47 -12.91 36.83 -14.96
C GLN A 47 -13.04 35.31 -15.23
N VAL A 48 -13.94 34.91 -16.13
CA VAL A 48 -14.08 33.50 -16.53
C VAL A 48 -12.79 32.98 -17.17
N SER A 49 -12.16 33.76 -18.05
CA SER A 49 -10.87 33.39 -18.65
C SER A 49 -9.77 33.21 -17.60
N GLN A 50 -9.66 34.12 -16.62
CA GLN A 50 -8.68 34.04 -15.54
C GLN A 50 -8.90 32.80 -14.66
N ILE A 51 -10.15 32.51 -14.29
CA ILE A 51 -10.50 31.33 -13.48
C ILE A 51 -10.22 30.03 -14.26
N GLN A 52 -10.40 30.01 -15.58
CA GLN A 52 -10.06 28.86 -16.43
C GLN A 52 -8.55 28.64 -16.52
N GLU A 53 -7.77 29.72 -16.67
CA GLU A 53 -6.30 29.67 -16.69
C GLU A 53 -5.74 29.19 -15.35
N GLU A 54 -6.21 29.74 -14.22
CA GLU A 54 -5.80 29.30 -12.88
C GLU A 54 -6.25 27.86 -12.57
N ASN A 55 -7.42 27.41 -13.04
CA ASN A 55 -7.81 25.99 -12.92
C ASN A 55 -6.84 25.06 -13.69
N LEU A 56 -6.47 25.45 -14.92
CA LEU A 56 -5.54 24.65 -15.72
C LEU A 56 -4.15 24.61 -15.08
N ARG A 57 -3.69 25.73 -14.54
CA ARG A 57 -2.44 25.84 -13.80
C ARG A 57 -2.44 24.97 -12.54
N LEU A 58 -3.45 25.08 -11.69
CA LEU A 58 -3.57 24.27 -10.47
C LEU A 58 -3.65 22.77 -10.79
N LEU A 59 -4.28 22.38 -11.89
CA LEU A 59 -4.29 20.99 -12.37
C LEU A 59 -2.89 20.51 -12.78
N GLN A 60 -2.10 21.36 -13.45
CA GLN A 60 -0.70 21.05 -13.78
C GLN A 60 0.17 20.93 -12.52
N GLU A 61 0.06 21.87 -11.58
CA GLU A 61 0.78 21.83 -10.31
C GLU A 61 0.43 20.57 -9.50
N LEU A 62 -0.83 20.14 -9.47
CA LEU A 62 -1.28 18.89 -8.85
C LEU A 62 -0.67 17.64 -9.51
N LEU A 63 -0.64 17.59 -10.84
CA LEU A 63 -0.05 16.47 -11.59
C LEU A 63 1.47 16.39 -11.40
N GLU A 64 2.16 17.52 -11.37
CA GLU A 64 3.59 17.58 -11.08
C GLU A 64 3.87 17.11 -9.64
N ALA A 65 3.09 17.57 -8.66
CA ALA A 65 3.21 17.13 -7.26
C ALA A 65 2.95 15.62 -7.10
N GLN A 66 1.93 15.06 -7.78
CA GLN A 66 1.67 13.61 -7.80
C GLN A 66 2.85 12.82 -8.36
N LYS A 67 3.42 13.27 -9.48
CA LYS A 67 4.59 12.65 -10.13
C LYS A 67 5.84 12.73 -9.24
N GLN A 68 6.10 13.87 -8.61
CA GLN A 68 7.19 14.03 -7.65
C GLN A 68 7.01 13.10 -6.44
N TYR A 69 5.80 13.02 -5.87
CA TYR A 69 5.49 12.10 -4.77
C TYR A 69 5.69 10.63 -5.16
N GLN A 70 5.20 10.19 -6.31
CA GLN A 70 5.41 8.82 -6.80
C GLN A 70 6.89 8.50 -7.01
N THR A 71 7.68 9.48 -7.49
CA THR A 71 9.13 9.35 -7.67
C THR A 71 9.84 9.17 -6.33
N LEU A 72 9.56 10.03 -5.36
CA LEU A 72 10.15 9.97 -4.01
C LEU A 72 9.75 8.67 -3.27
N LEU A 73 8.49 8.25 -3.41
CA LEU A 73 8.01 6.99 -2.85
C LEU A 73 8.75 5.77 -3.45
N HIS A 74 8.99 5.77 -4.76
CA HIS A 74 9.80 4.74 -5.41
C HIS A 74 11.24 4.74 -4.90
N GLN A 75 11.88 5.91 -4.83
CA GLN A 75 13.26 6.05 -4.33
C GLN A 75 13.37 5.51 -2.89
N SER A 76 12.53 6.00 -1.98
CA SER A 76 12.54 5.56 -0.58
C SER A 76 12.29 4.05 -0.43
N LEU A 77 11.41 3.47 -1.25
CA LEU A 77 11.15 2.02 -1.25
C LEU A 77 12.37 1.22 -1.76
N GLN A 78 13.09 1.71 -2.76
CA GLN A 78 14.33 1.06 -3.24
C GLN A 78 15.48 1.22 -2.23
N GLU A 79 15.61 2.39 -1.59
CA GLU A 79 16.57 2.62 -0.50
C GLU A 79 16.33 1.68 0.68
N LYS A 80 15.07 1.52 1.13
CA LYS A 80 14.74 0.57 2.19
C LYS A 80 14.99 -0.88 1.78
N LYS A 81 14.73 -1.27 0.52
CA LYS A 81 15.12 -2.59 0.00
C LYS A 81 16.64 -2.80 0.05
N MET A 82 17.42 -1.82 -0.41
CA MET A 82 18.89 -1.90 -0.39
C MET A 82 19.43 -1.96 1.04
N SER A 83 18.91 -1.14 1.95
CA SER A 83 19.25 -1.16 3.37
C SER A 83 18.94 -2.52 4.01
N LEU A 84 17.79 -3.13 3.72
CA LEU A 84 17.45 -4.48 4.19
C LEU A 84 18.37 -5.56 3.62
N LEU A 85 18.84 -5.42 2.36
CA LEU A 85 19.82 -6.35 1.76
C LEU A 85 21.20 -6.20 2.40
N GLN A 86 21.65 -4.96 2.65
CA GLN A 86 22.91 -4.69 3.36
C GLN A 86 22.88 -5.24 4.79
N LEU A 87 21.80 -4.96 5.54
CA LEU A 87 21.59 -5.51 6.88
C LEU A 87 21.54 -7.04 6.87
N ARG A 88 20.92 -7.66 5.85
CA ARG A 88 20.96 -9.12 5.69
C ARG A 88 22.40 -9.61 5.54
N VAL A 89 23.19 -9.06 4.61
CA VAL A 89 24.58 -9.49 4.40
C VAL A 89 25.43 -9.32 5.67
N ILE A 90 25.21 -8.25 6.45
CA ILE A 90 25.87 -8.02 7.74
C ILE A 90 25.46 -9.06 8.79
N LEU A 91 24.17 -9.41 8.86
CA LEU A 91 23.61 -10.32 9.87
C LEU A 91 23.82 -11.81 9.53
N THR A 92 23.77 -12.20 8.26
CA THR A 92 23.97 -13.60 7.83
C THR A 92 25.42 -13.91 7.50
N GLY A 93 26.27 -12.91 7.29
CA GLY A 93 27.68 -13.09 6.93
C GLY A 93 27.90 -13.68 5.53
N GLU A 94 26.85 -13.81 4.72
CA GLU A 94 26.83 -14.44 3.38
C GLU A 94 27.52 -13.57 2.29
N GLY A 95 28.54 -12.80 2.66
CA GLY A 95 29.53 -12.21 1.76
C GLY A 95 30.75 -13.11 1.51
N SER A 96 30.78 -14.29 2.13
CA SER A 96 31.80 -15.34 1.95
C SER A 96 31.14 -16.71 2.13
N LEU A 97 31.75 -17.76 1.58
CA LEU A 97 31.29 -19.16 1.63
C LEU A 97 30.20 -19.62 0.63
N GLU A 98 30.30 -19.22 -0.64
CA GLU A 98 30.17 -20.24 -1.70
C GLU A 98 31.51 -20.98 -1.85
N SER A 99 31.80 -21.89 -0.91
CA SER A 99 32.83 -22.91 -1.12
C SER A 99 32.64 -24.12 -0.22
N SER A 100 32.72 -25.29 -0.84
CA SER A 100 33.11 -26.57 -0.22
C SER A 100 32.22 -27.13 0.89
N ARG A 101 31.19 -27.89 0.49
CA ARG A 101 30.82 -29.11 1.22
C ARG A 101 30.18 -30.22 0.38
N GLU A 102 30.82 -30.56 -0.73
CA GLU A 102 30.66 -31.89 -1.35
C GLU A 102 31.61 -32.90 -0.68
N THR A 103 31.18 -33.49 0.44
CA THR A 103 31.76 -34.75 0.95
C THR A 103 30.65 -35.66 1.48
N SER A 104 30.08 -36.47 0.58
CA SER A 104 29.68 -37.84 0.92
C SER A 104 30.94 -38.68 1.24
N PRO A 105 30.85 -39.86 1.90
CA PRO A 105 29.64 -40.65 2.10
C PRO A 105 29.42 -41.20 3.53
N SER A 106 28.22 -41.77 3.76
CA SER A 106 27.98 -42.87 4.72
C SER A 106 28.81 -44.13 4.31
N PRO A 107 28.95 -45.23 5.10
CA PRO A 107 28.06 -45.67 6.20
C PRO A 107 28.75 -46.30 7.43
N GLN A 108 28.15 -46.25 8.63
CA GLN A 108 28.24 -47.36 9.60
C GLN A 108 26.97 -47.49 10.45
N GLU A 109 26.45 -48.71 10.54
CA GLU A 109 25.37 -49.09 11.44
C GLU A 109 25.86 -49.16 12.89
N ARG A 110 25.04 -48.71 13.84
CA ARG A 110 25.07 -49.27 15.20
C ARG A 110 23.65 -49.50 15.70
N VAL A 111 23.33 -50.78 15.86
CA VAL A 111 22.09 -51.31 16.44
C VAL A 111 22.12 -51.13 17.96
N GLN A 112 20.95 -51.23 18.62
CA GLN A 112 20.68 -51.22 20.07
C GLN A 112 20.50 -49.80 20.67
N SER A 113 19.51 -49.55 21.54
CA SER A 113 18.40 -50.37 22.02
C SER A 113 17.22 -49.48 22.45
N GLY A 114 16.01 -50.03 22.54
CA GLY A 114 14.80 -49.25 22.81
C GLY A 114 14.51 -48.96 24.28
N SER A 115 13.34 -48.33 24.48
CA SER A 115 12.58 -48.15 25.73
C SER A 115 12.56 -46.75 26.35
N THR A 116 11.33 -46.23 26.38
CA THR A 116 10.70 -45.39 27.42
C THR A 116 11.04 -43.90 27.60
N LYS A 117 9.99 -43.11 27.32
CA LYS A 117 9.61 -41.83 27.96
C LYS A 117 10.41 -40.59 27.57
N ASP A 118 9.97 -40.05 26.44
CA ASP A 118 9.90 -38.61 26.17
C ASP A 118 9.50 -37.83 27.44
N SER A 119 10.49 -37.12 27.97
CA SER A 119 10.37 -36.07 28.98
C SER A 119 11.29 -34.94 28.54
N THR A 120 10.96 -34.37 27.38
CA THR A 120 11.53 -33.11 26.90
C THR A 120 11.29 -32.03 27.95
N ASP A 121 12.33 -31.71 28.74
CA ASP A 121 12.22 -30.76 29.84
C ASP A 121 12.15 -29.32 29.31
N PHE A 122 10.93 -28.81 29.22
CA PHE A 122 10.65 -27.44 28.83
C PHE A 122 10.73 -26.44 30.00
N SER A 123 11.07 -26.85 31.23
CA SER A 123 11.06 -25.99 32.43
C SER A 123 11.94 -24.74 32.30
N ARG A 124 13.01 -24.82 31.49
CA ARG A 124 13.93 -23.71 31.19
C ARG A 124 13.35 -22.61 30.28
N TYR A 125 12.22 -22.86 29.61
CA TYR A 125 11.62 -21.96 28.62
C TYR A 125 10.36 -21.25 29.17
N ASP A 126 9.86 -20.25 28.43
CA ASP A 126 8.60 -19.58 28.77
C ASP A 126 7.42 -20.57 28.74
N GLN A 127 6.91 -20.89 29.93
CA GLN A 127 5.78 -21.82 30.08
C GLN A 127 4.50 -21.32 29.38
N LYS A 128 4.34 -20.00 29.20
CA LYS A 128 3.23 -19.43 28.43
C LYS A 128 3.36 -19.77 26.95
N LEU A 129 4.57 -19.64 26.38
CA LEU A 129 4.85 -20.05 25.01
C LEU A 129 4.63 -21.55 24.81
N VAL A 130 5.19 -22.38 25.70
CA VAL A 130 5.07 -23.85 25.63
C VAL A 130 3.61 -24.30 25.70
N SER A 131 2.81 -23.73 26.61
CA SER A 131 1.38 -24.08 26.74
C SER A 131 0.54 -23.57 25.56
N TRP A 132 0.86 -22.40 25.00
CA TRP A 132 0.21 -21.88 23.80
C TRP A 132 0.50 -22.74 22.57
N LEU A 133 1.76 -23.14 22.35
CA LEU A 133 2.13 -24.04 21.26
C LEU A 133 1.49 -25.43 21.40
N LYS A 134 1.39 -25.98 22.62
CA LYS A 134 0.65 -27.22 22.89
C LYS A 134 -0.84 -27.09 22.57
N THR A 135 -1.44 -25.92 22.84
CA THR A 135 -2.84 -25.63 22.49
C THR A 135 -3.06 -25.60 20.96
N LEU A 136 -2.04 -25.20 20.19
CA LEU A 136 -2.03 -25.24 18.72
C LEU A 136 -1.69 -26.62 18.13
N SER A 137 -1.58 -27.66 18.97
CA SER A 137 -1.25 -29.04 18.58
C SER A 137 0.07 -29.17 17.80
N PHE A 138 1.11 -28.47 18.26
CA PHE A 138 2.49 -28.73 17.83
C PHE A 138 3.07 -29.94 18.58
N ASP A 139 3.88 -30.72 17.88
CA ASP A 139 4.71 -31.81 18.42
C ASP A 139 5.84 -31.28 19.31
N ASN A 140 6.31 -32.10 20.25
CA ASN A 140 7.37 -31.73 21.20
C ASN A 140 8.66 -31.28 20.50
N ASP A 141 9.04 -31.92 19.40
CA ASP A 141 10.21 -31.55 18.58
C ASP A 141 10.06 -30.12 18.03
N THR A 142 8.93 -29.82 17.37
CA THR A 142 8.62 -28.46 16.86
C THR A 142 8.53 -27.44 18.00
N ILE A 143 7.97 -27.78 19.16
CA ILE A 143 7.94 -26.90 20.34
C ILE A 143 9.36 -26.60 20.82
N GLN A 144 10.22 -27.61 20.91
CA GLN A 144 11.61 -27.46 21.33
C GLN A 144 12.35 -26.50 20.39
N THR A 145 12.26 -26.71 19.07
CA THR A 145 12.89 -25.81 18.09
C THR A 145 12.41 -24.36 18.21
N VAL A 146 11.13 -24.11 18.47
CA VAL A 146 10.61 -22.74 18.67
C VAL A 146 11.09 -22.13 20.00
N CYS A 147 11.28 -22.94 21.03
CA CYS A 147 11.75 -22.48 22.34
C CYS A 147 13.27 -22.28 22.39
N GLU A 148 14.04 -23.00 21.57
CA GLU A 148 15.50 -22.85 21.45
C GLU A 148 15.92 -21.48 20.90
N GLU A 149 15.03 -20.79 20.18
CA GLU A 149 15.21 -19.41 19.71
C GLU A 149 14.90 -18.34 20.79
N GLU A 150 14.72 -18.76 22.05
CA GLU A 150 14.52 -17.93 23.26
C GLU A 150 13.35 -16.93 23.22
N TYR A 151 12.40 -17.08 22.29
CA TYR A 151 11.19 -16.27 22.23
C TYR A 151 10.37 -16.36 23.53
N LYS A 152 9.84 -15.21 23.98
CA LYS A 152 8.69 -15.17 24.90
C LYS A 152 7.39 -15.16 24.10
N LEU A 153 6.29 -15.56 24.73
CA LEU A 153 4.98 -15.51 24.07
C LEU A 153 4.59 -14.10 23.61
N SER A 154 4.89 -13.05 24.40
CA SER A 154 4.66 -11.65 24.00
C SER A 154 5.36 -11.32 22.69
N ASP A 155 6.64 -11.66 22.59
CA ASP A 155 7.51 -11.22 21.51
C ASP A 155 7.14 -11.96 20.21
N LEU A 156 6.79 -13.24 20.33
CA LEU A 156 6.26 -14.06 19.24
C LEU A 156 4.89 -13.56 18.74
N LEU A 157 4.02 -13.09 19.64
CA LEU A 157 2.68 -12.60 19.27
C LEU A 157 2.68 -11.16 18.76
N GLU A 158 3.55 -10.28 19.25
CA GLU A 158 3.50 -8.84 18.98
C GLU A 158 4.56 -8.38 17.97
N LEU A 159 5.78 -8.90 18.06
CA LEU A 159 6.95 -8.36 17.33
C LEU A 159 7.36 -9.20 16.13
N VAL A 160 7.23 -10.53 16.20
CA VAL A 160 7.71 -11.46 15.17
C VAL A 160 7.05 -11.23 13.80
N THR A 161 7.85 -11.35 12.75
CA THR A 161 7.45 -11.24 11.35
C THR A 161 7.39 -12.61 10.68
N TRP A 162 6.79 -12.66 9.48
CA TRP A 162 6.82 -13.87 8.65
C TRP A 162 8.25 -14.32 8.29
N GLN A 163 9.21 -13.40 8.19
CA GLN A 163 10.60 -13.75 7.84
C GLN A 163 11.29 -14.50 8.99
N ASP A 164 11.01 -14.13 10.24
CA ASP A 164 11.58 -14.78 11.42
C ASP A 164 10.98 -16.20 11.56
N ILE A 165 9.66 -16.33 11.39
CA ILE A 165 9.00 -17.64 11.31
C ILE A 165 9.54 -18.49 10.15
N ARG A 166 9.97 -17.87 9.04
CA ARG A 166 10.58 -18.59 7.91
C ARG A 166 11.98 -19.12 8.23
N GLN A 167 12.73 -18.46 9.10
CA GLN A 167 14.07 -18.89 9.54
C GLN A 167 14.01 -20.07 10.52
N LEU A 168 12.92 -20.22 11.27
CA LEU A 168 12.67 -21.42 12.09
C LEU A 168 12.82 -22.70 11.26
N THR A 169 13.63 -23.64 11.76
CA THR A 169 13.96 -24.92 11.13
C THR A 169 12.82 -25.97 11.18
N ILE A 170 11.60 -25.52 11.45
CA ILE A 170 10.38 -26.33 11.53
C ILE A 170 9.75 -26.57 10.15
N ARG A 171 8.86 -27.57 10.03
CA ARG A 171 8.21 -27.92 8.74
C ARG A 171 7.36 -26.76 8.20
N GLY A 172 7.26 -26.63 6.87
CA GLY A 172 6.50 -25.53 6.23
C GLY A 172 5.04 -25.42 6.68
N GLY A 173 4.35 -26.56 6.86
CA GLY A 173 2.99 -26.56 7.43
C GLY A 173 2.91 -26.04 8.87
N HIS A 174 3.97 -26.23 9.67
CA HIS A 174 4.06 -25.71 11.04
C HIS A 174 4.25 -24.20 11.04
N ARG A 175 5.15 -23.68 10.19
CA ARG A 175 5.30 -22.23 9.94
C ARG A 175 3.98 -21.56 9.57
N CYS A 176 3.22 -22.14 8.64
CA CYS A 176 1.92 -21.59 8.22
C CYS A 176 0.86 -21.60 9.35
N ARG A 177 0.81 -22.64 10.19
CA ARG A 177 -0.10 -22.68 11.35
C ARG A 177 0.31 -21.66 12.42
N LEU A 178 1.61 -21.57 12.71
CA LEU A 178 2.17 -20.63 13.69
C LEU A 178 1.87 -19.17 13.29
N TRP A 179 2.17 -18.81 12.04
CA TRP A 179 1.92 -17.47 11.52
C TRP A 179 0.43 -17.12 11.50
N ARG A 180 -0.45 -18.07 11.16
CA ARG A 180 -1.90 -17.85 11.25
C ARG A 180 -2.33 -17.55 12.70
N ALA A 181 -1.86 -18.33 13.67
CA ALA A 181 -2.19 -18.09 15.08
C ALA A 181 -1.67 -16.74 15.62
N VAL A 182 -0.51 -16.28 15.14
CA VAL A 182 0.02 -14.93 15.44
C VAL A 182 -0.87 -13.84 14.82
N LEU A 183 -1.28 -13.99 13.55
CA LEU A 183 -2.20 -13.05 12.90
C LEU A 183 -3.58 -13.01 13.57
N ASP A 184 -4.15 -14.17 13.91
CA ASP A 184 -5.45 -14.30 14.60
C ASP A 184 -5.43 -13.69 16.02
N HIS A 185 -4.26 -13.46 16.60
CA HIS A 185 -4.08 -12.71 17.85
C HIS A 185 -4.00 -11.19 17.59
N ARG A 186 -3.30 -10.75 16.53
CA ARG A 186 -3.15 -9.32 16.16
C ARG A 186 -4.40 -8.68 15.59
N THR A 187 -5.37 -9.47 15.12
CA THR A 187 -6.63 -8.99 14.52
C THR A 187 -7.82 -8.99 15.48
N LYS A 188 -7.60 -9.22 16.78
CA LYS A 188 -8.60 -9.16 17.85
C LYS A 188 -8.35 -7.97 18.75
#